data_AF-A0A6N9TAK6-F1
#
_entry.id   AF-A0A6N9TAK6-F1
#
_cell.length_a   1.000
_cell.length_b   1.000
_cell.length_c   1.000
_cell.angle_alpha   90.00
_cell.angle_beta   90.00
_cell.angle_gamma   90.00
#
_symmetry.space_group_name_H-M   'P 1'
#
loop_
_entity.id
_entity.type
_entity.pdbx_description
1 polymer ?
#
loop_
_entity_poly.entity_id
_entity_poly.type
_entity_poly.pdbx_seq_one_letter_code
_entity_poly.pdbx_strand_id
1 'polypeptide(L)'
;MGLQLNTVGRIAATAATLTVVSTGAAMAQDLSPVTNFFTTIGDALTGTLGRAIGLVALAGVGLAFATGRMNWMFAGSVLIGLSILFGAATLLSGYS
;
A
#
# COMPACT_ATOMS: atom_id res chain seq x y z
N MET A 1 23.14 16.03 53.69
CA MET A 1 23.50 14.60 53.54
C MET A 1 23.19 14.21 52.11
N GLY A 2 24.22 14.18 51.24
CA GLY A 2 24.04 13.96 49.81
C GLY A 2 23.50 12.56 49.51
N LEU A 3 22.57 12.45 48.58
CA LEU A 3 22.14 11.17 48.01
C LEU A 3 23.34 10.53 47.32
N GLN A 4 24.06 9.65 48.01
CA GLN A 4 25.02 8.76 47.38
C GLN A 4 24.25 7.66 46.64
N LEU A 5 23.79 7.97 45.43
CA LEU A 5 23.20 6.98 44.53
C LEU A 5 24.30 5.98 44.17
N ASN A 6 24.15 4.73 44.62
CA ASN A 6 25.02 3.62 44.27
C ASN A 6 25.21 3.55 42.74
N THR A 7 26.40 3.19 42.25
CA THR A 7 26.71 3.11 40.81
C THR A 7 25.67 2.30 40.03
N VAL A 8 25.11 1.26 40.67
CA VAL A 8 24.00 0.44 40.16
C VAL A 8 22.71 1.25 39.94
N GLY A 9 22.37 2.17 40.85
CA GLY A 9 21.21 3.05 40.71
C GLY A 9 21.36 4.08 39.59
N ARG A 10 22.59 4.56 39.34
CA ARG A 10 22.88 5.44 38.19
C ARG A 10 22.77 4.68 36.88
N ILE A 11 23.27 3.43 36.83
CA ILE A 11 23.17 2.56 35.64
C ILE A 11 21.71 2.20 35.35
N ALA A 12 20.93 1.83 36.37
CA ALA A 12 19.51 1.54 36.23
C ALA A 12 18.71 2.76 35.76
N ALA A 13 19.01 3.96 36.27
CA ALA A 13 18.39 5.20 35.82
C ALA A 13 18.74 5.51 34.35
N THR A 14 20.00 5.34 33.95
CA THR A 14 20.40 5.54 32.54
C THR A 14 19.80 4.50 31.60
N ALA A 15 19.66 3.25 32.03
CA ALA A 15 19.06 2.17 31.24
C ALA A 15 17.54 2.36 31.08
N ALA A 16 16.87 2.85 32.13
CA ALA A 16 15.45 3.22 32.10
C ALA A 16 15.21 4.41 31.16
N THR A 17 16.06 5.44 31.20
CA THR A 17 15.95 6.54 30.23
C THR A 17 16.25 6.08 28.80
N LEU A 18 17.18 5.14 28.61
CA LEU A 18 17.50 4.61 27.28
C LEU A 18 16.37 3.73 26.72
N THR A 19 15.66 2.97 27.55
CA THR A 19 14.50 2.16 27.13
C THR A 19 13.25 3.01 26.84
N VAL A 20 13.07 4.12 27.55
CA VAL A 20 12.03 5.13 27.27
C VAL A 20 12.34 5.92 26.00
N VAL A 21 13.62 6.21 25.72
CA VAL A 21 14.04 6.86 24.47
C VAL A 21 13.97 5.89 23.28
N SER A 22 14.29 4.60 23.47
CA SER A 22 14.22 3.59 22.40
C SER A 22 12.79 3.23 21.99
N THR A 23 11.81 3.39 22.89
CA THR A 23 10.38 3.24 22.54
C THR A 23 9.90 4.35 21.61
N GLY A 24 10.50 5.56 21.66
CA GLY A 24 10.27 6.63 20.69
C GLY A 24 10.87 6.33 19.32
N ALA A 25 12.07 5.73 19.25
CA ALA A 25 12.70 5.37 17.99
C ALA A 25 11.98 4.24 17.23
N ALA A 26 11.25 3.36 17.93
CA ALA A 26 10.40 2.33 17.32
C ALA A 26 9.03 2.87 16.83
N MET A 27 8.64 4.09 17.23
CA MET A 27 7.36 4.73 16.92
C MET A 27 7.48 5.92 15.96
N ALA A 28 8.69 6.25 15.49
CA ALA A 28 8.97 7.51 14.79
C ALA A 28 9.38 7.39 13.31
N GLN A 29 9.42 6.19 12.72
CA GLN A 29 9.32 6.11 11.26
C GLN A 29 7.86 6.33 10.87
N ASP A 30 7.45 7.61 10.87
CA ASP A 30 6.15 8.02 10.38
C ASP A 30 6.11 7.79 8.86
N LEU A 31 5.82 6.55 8.48
CA LEU A 31 5.59 6.14 7.10
C LEU A 31 4.23 6.66 6.58
N SER A 32 3.46 7.39 7.40
CA SER A 32 2.17 7.97 7.02
C SER A 32 2.20 8.69 5.67
N PRO A 33 3.21 9.52 5.32
CA PRO A 33 3.27 10.15 3.99
C PRO A 33 3.41 9.13 2.85
N VAL A 34 4.22 8.08 3.05
CA VAL A 34 4.47 7.03 2.06
C VAL A 34 3.23 6.14 1.92
N THR A 35 2.64 5.71 3.04
CA THR A 35 1.40 4.94 3.06
C THR A 35 0.26 5.73 2.42
N ASN A 36 0.07 7.00 2.77
CA ASN A 36 -0.96 7.85 2.19
C ASN A 36 -0.77 8.05 0.68
N PHE A 37 0.47 8.18 0.22
CA PHE A 37 0.77 8.26 -1.21
C PHE A 37 0.32 7.00 -1.96
N PHE A 38 0.67 5.81 -1.45
CA PHE A 38 0.27 4.55 -2.08
C PHE A 38 -1.24 4.29 -1.98
N THR A 39 -1.88 4.64 -0.86
CA THR A 39 -3.34 4.56 -0.72
C THR A 39 -4.04 5.49 -1.71
N THR A 40 -3.56 6.74 -1.86
CA THR A 40 -4.13 7.71 -2.81
C THR A 40 -4.03 7.21 -4.25
N ILE A 41 -2.90 6.62 -4.65
CA ILE A 41 -2.74 6.04 -5.98
C ILE A 41 -3.65 4.82 -6.16
N GLY A 42 -3.73 3.95 -5.14
CA GLY A 42 -4.63 2.80 -5.14
C GLY A 42 -6.09 3.20 -5.35
N ASP A 43 -6.55 4.21 -4.62
CA ASP A 43 -7.91 4.75 -4.72
C ASP A 43 -8.16 5.43 -6.08
N ALA A 44 -7.18 6.16 -6.61
CA ALA A 44 -7.27 6.77 -7.93
C ALA A 44 -7.41 5.72 -9.04
N LEU A 45 -6.68 4.60 -8.95
CA LEU A 45 -6.70 3.53 -9.95
C LEU A 45 -7.93 2.61 -9.83
N THR A 46 -8.40 2.35 -8.62
CA THR A 46 -9.51 1.41 -8.36
C THR A 46 -10.87 2.11 -8.22
N GLY A 47 -10.88 3.43 -8.06
CA GLY A 47 -12.07 4.26 -7.95
C GLY A 47 -12.90 4.32 -9.24
N THR A 48 -13.99 5.10 -9.17
CA THR A 48 -14.98 5.24 -10.26
C THR A 48 -14.35 5.70 -11.58
N LEU A 49 -13.38 6.64 -11.50
CA LEU A 49 -12.68 7.15 -12.67
C LEU A 49 -11.79 6.07 -13.32
N GLY A 50 -10.97 5.37 -12.52
CA GLY A 50 -10.09 4.30 -13.02
C GLY A 50 -10.87 3.17 -13.69
N ARG A 51 -12.00 2.77 -13.09
CA ARG A 51 -12.94 1.80 -13.69
C ARG A 51 -13.54 2.30 -15.01
N ALA A 52 -13.96 3.56 -15.09
CA ALA A 52 -14.49 4.14 -16.32
C ALA A 52 -13.46 4.12 -17.46
N ILE A 53 -12.21 4.51 -17.19
CA ILE A 53 -11.14 4.49 -18.19
C ILE A 53 -10.84 3.05 -18.64
N GLY A 54 -10.79 2.09 -17.70
CA GLY A 54 -10.59 0.68 -18.05
C GLY A 54 -11.70 0.09 -18.93
N LEU A 55 -12.96 0.51 -18.73
CA LEU A 55 -14.06 0.10 -19.59
C LEU A 55 -13.94 0.67 -21.02
N VAL A 56 -13.48 1.92 -21.16
CA VAL A 56 -13.22 2.52 -22.48
C VAL A 56 -12.08 1.78 -23.20
N ALA A 57 -11.01 1.44 -22.47
CA ALA A 57 -9.93 0.62 -23.02
C ALA A 57 -10.42 -0.77 -23.44
N LEU A 58 -11.28 -1.40 -22.64
CA LEU A 58 -11.88 -2.69 -22.95
C LEU A 58 -12.75 -2.63 -24.23
N ALA A 59 -13.52 -1.55 -24.41
CA ALA A 59 -14.29 -1.32 -25.63
C ALA A 59 -13.37 -1.21 -26.86
N GLY A 60 -12.22 -0.53 -26.73
CA GLY A 60 -11.19 -0.47 -27.76
C GLY A 60 -10.62 -1.84 -28.13
N VAL A 61 -10.38 -2.71 -27.14
CA VAL A 61 -9.96 -4.10 -27.38
C VAL A 61 -11.06 -4.90 -28.08
N GLY A 62 -12.34 -4.71 -27.72
CA GLY A 62 -13.47 -5.32 -28.42
C GLY A 62 -13.51 -4.93 -29.90
N LEU A 63 -13.28 -3.64 -30.21
CA LEU A 63 -13.17 -3.17 -31.59
C LEU A 63 -11.96 -3.76 -32.32
N ALA A 64 -10.80 -3.82 -31.68
CA ALA A 64 -9.60 -4.41 -32.27
C ALA A 64 -9.78 -5.92 -32.56
N PHE A 65 -10.55 -6.62 -31.72
CA PHE A 65 -10.93 -8.00 -31.94
C PHE A 65 -11.90 -8.15 -33.12
N ALA A 66 -12.88 -7.24 -33.25
CA ALA A 66 -13.85 -7.25 -34.36
C ALA A 66 -13.21 -7.01 -35.74
N THR A 67 -12.10 -6.26 -35.81
CA THR A 67 -11.34 -6.05 -37.06
C THR A 67 -10.62 -7.32 -37.55
N GLY A 68 -10.66 -8.43 -36.80
CA GLY A 68 -10.12 -9.73 -37.21
C GLY A 68 -8.59 -9.81 -37.28
N ARG A 69 -7.88 -8.73 -36.92
CA ARG A 69 -6.41 -8.62 -36.98
C ARG A 69 -5.72 -8.90 -35.64
N MET A 70 -6.48 -9.18 -34.58
CA MET A 70 -5.96 -9.42 -33.24
C MET A 70 -6.06 -10.90 -32.87
N ASN A 71 -4.99 -11.46 -32.30
CA ASN A 71 -5.00 -12.84 -31.81
C ASN A 71 -5.99 -12.98 -30.65
N TRP A 72 -6.82 -14.02 -30.67
CA TRP A 72 -7.75 -14.35 -29.59
C TRP A 72 -7.03 -14.52 -28.23
N MET A 73 -5.82 -15.08 -28.23
CA MET A 73 -5.02 -15.20 -27.00
C MET A 73 -4.63 -13.83 -26.43
N PHE A 74 -4.41 -12.82 -27.29
CA PHE A 74 -4.10 -11.46 -26.87
C PHE A 74 -5.35 -10.75 -26.34
N ALA A 75 -6.51 -10.95 -26.98
CA ALA A 75 -7.78 -10.45 -26.45
C ALA A 75 -8.08 -11.04 -25.06
N GLY A 76 -7.85 -12.35 -24.90
CA GLY A 76 -8.03 -13.07 -23.64
C GLY A 76 -7.10 -12.57 -22.53
N SER A 77 -5.83 -12.30 -22.83
CA SER A 77 -4.89 -11.81 -21.80
C SER A 77 -5.27 -10.44 -21.25
N VAL A 78 -5.81 -9.53 -22.08
CA VAL A 78 -6.28 -8.22 -21.62
C VAL A 78 -7.51 -8.35 -20.74
N LEU A 79 -8.48 -9.20 -21.11
CA LEU A 79 -9.67 -9.48 -20.30
C LEU A 79 -9.30 -10.04 -18.91
N ILE A 80 -8.37 -11.00 -18.87
CA ILE A 80 -7.87 -11.56 -17.61
C ILE A 80 -7.17 -10.48 -16.78
N GLY A 81 -6.31 -9.67 -17.41
CA GLY A 81 -5.59 -8.59 -16.72
C GLY A 81 -6.53 -7.56 -16.08
N LEU A 82 -7.56 -7.09 -16.81
CA LEU A 82 -8.55 -6.16 -16.27
C LEU A 82 -9.39 -6.77 -15.14
N SER A 83 -9.73 -8.07 -15.26
CA SER A 83 -10.46 -8.79 -14.21
C SER A 83 -9.66 -8.85 -12.90
N ILE A 84 -8.35 -9.09 -12.99
CA ILE A 84 -7.45 -9.11 -11.84
C ILE A 84 -7.27 -7.70 -11.26
N LEU A 85 -7.07 -6.68 -12.10
CA LEU A 85 -6.87 -5.29 -11.67
C LEU A 85 -8.06 -4.79 -10.82
N PHE A 86 -9.29 -4.99 -11.31
CA PHE A 86 -10.48 -4.53 -10.61
C PHE A 86 -10.93 -5.48 -9.48
N GLY A 87 -10.61 -6.78 -9.58
CA GLY A 87 -10.85 -7.76 -8.52
C GLY A 87 -9.90 -7.64 -7.33
N ALA A 88 -8.67 -7.13 -7.53
CA ALA A 88 -7.68 -6.95 -6.48
C ALA A 88 -8.17 -5.99 -5.37
N ALA A 89 -8.92 -4.94 -5.74
CA ALA A 89 -9.46 -3.97 -4.78
C ALA A 89 -10.38 -4.63 -3.73
N THR A 90 -11.26 -5.54 -4.17
CA THR A 90 -12.13 -6.31 -3.28
C THR A 90 -11.38 -7.28 -2.37
N LEU A 91 -10.28 -7.86 -2.85
CA LEU A 91 -9.43 -8.73 -2.02
C LEU A 91 -8.69 -7.92 -0.95
N LEU A 92 -8.20 -6.73 -1.30
CA LEU A 92 -7.42 -5.89 -0.40
C LEU A 92 -8.28 -5.25 0.69
N SER A 93 -9.53 -4.91 0.39
CA SER A 93 -10.49 -4.38 1.37
C SER A 93 -10.81 -5.36 2.52
N GLY A 94 -10.52 -6.65 2.38
CA GLY A 94 -10.74 -7.65 3.43
C GLY A 94 -9.65 -7.70 4.51
N TYR A 95 -8.54 -6.97 4.34
CA TYR A 95 -7.39 -6.99 5.26
C TYR A 95 -7.30 -5.76 6.19
N SER A 96 -8.40 -5.02 6.39
CA SER A 96 -8.47 -3.86 7.30
C SER A 96 -8.66 -4.24 8.76
#